data_AF-A0A3N1GXG4-F1
#
_entry.id   AF-A0A3N1GXG4-F1
#
_cell.length_a   1.000
_cell.length_b   1.000
_cell.length_c   1.000
_cell.angle_alpha   90.00
_cell.angle_beta   90.00
_cell.angle_gamma   90.00
#
_symmetry.space_group_name_H-M   'P 1'
#
loop_
_entity.id
_entity.type
_entity.pdbx_description
1 polymer ?
#
loop_
_entity_poly.entity_id
_entity_poly.type
_entity_poly.pdbx_seq_one_letter_code
_entity_poly.pdbx_strand_id
1 'polypeptide(L)'
;MTAPDAQLDVALRDRVVQAMTTVLKRLVGREEPITEDMHMADELGVSSSLGLELLLEVEEQLGIQIDVERMRPDELLTVGELATFIAGHSRPW
;
A
#
# COMPACT_ATOMS: atom_id res chain seq x y z
N MET A 1 22.97 -14.64 13.32
CA MET A 1 21.76 -15.20 12.71
C MET A 1 21.26 -14.18 11.70
N THR A 2 21.10 -14.61 10.46
CA THR A 2 20.97 -13.82 9.23
C THR A 2 19.86 -12.77 9.33
N ALA A 3 20.19 -11.51 9.12
CA ALA A 3 19.20 -10.50 8.79
C ALA A 3 18.59 -10.87 7.44
N PRO A 4 17.27 -11.06 7.30
CA PRO A 4 16.66 -11.09 5.99
C PRO A 4 16.72 -9.67 5.45
N ASP A 5 17.76 -9.40 4.67
CA ASP A 5 17.75 -8.36 3.64
C ASP A 5 16.46 -8.55 2.83
N ALA A 6 15.69 -7.47 2.65
CA ALA A 6 14.30 -7.44 2.20
C ALA A 6 14.03 -8.34 0.99
N GLN A 7 13.80 -9.63 1.24
CA GLN A 7 13.29 -10.54 0.24
C GLN A 7 11.81 -10.21 0.15
N LEU A 8 11.44 -9.47 -0.89
CA LEU A 8 10.07 -9.02 -1.12
C LEU A 8 9.12 -10.20 -0.86
N ASP A 9 8.40 -10.15 0.26
CA ASP A 9 7.51 -11.23 0.65
C ASP A 9 6.32 -11.19 -0.29
N VAL A 10 6.38 -11.97 -1.37
CA VAL A 10 5.34 -11.98 -2.41
C VAL A 10 3.95 -12.27 -1.82
N ALA A 11 3.91 -13.13 -0.80
CA ALA A 11 2.68 -13.42 -0.06
C ALA A 11 2.18 -12.22 0.77
N LEU A 12 3.07 -11.43 1.36
CA LEU A 12 2.70 -10.20 2.06
C LEU A 12 2.22 -9.16 1.06
N ARG A 13 2.95 -8.98 -0.03
CA ARG A 13 2.61 -8.06 -1.12
C ARG A 13 1.23 -8.34 -1.69
N ASP A 14 0.87 -9.60 -1.95
CA ASP A 14 -0.48 -9.97 -2.41
C ASP A 14 -1.56 -9.55 -1.39
N ARG A 15 -1.32 -9.83 -0.10
CA ARG A 15 -2.24 -9.41 0.98
C ARG A 15 -2.37 -7.89 1.06
N VAL A 16 -1.27 -7.16 0.87
CA VAL A 16 -1.26 -5.69 0.81
C VAL A 16 -2.07 -5.18 -0.37
N VAL A 17 -1.85 -5.71 -1.58
CA VAL A 17 -2.63 -5.34 -2.77
C VAL A 17 -4.12 -5.56 -2.53
N GLN A 18 -4.51 -6.71 -1.95
CA GLN A 18 -5.92 -7.00 -1.67
C GLN A 18 -6.54 -6.07 -0.62
N ALA A 19 -5.82 -5.80 0.48
CA ALA A 19 -6.26 -4.87 1.51
C ALA A 19 -6.41 -3.46 0.92
N MET A 20 -5.38 -2.98 0.22
CA MET A 20 -5.38 -1.67 -0.43
C MET A 20 -6.51 -1.53 -1.46
N THR A 21 -6.71 -2.53 -2.33
CA THR A 21 -7.78 -2.53 -3.33
C THR A 21 -9.15 -2.43 -2.67
N THR A 22 -9.34 -3.15 -1.56
CA THR A 22 -10.60 -3.12 -0.81
C THR A 22 -10.86 -1.75 -0.19
N VAL A 23 -9.84 -1.14 0.43
CA VAL A 23 -9.94 0.19 1.06
C VAL A 23 -10.09 1.27 0.00
N LEU A 24 -9.29 1.26 -1.07
CA LEU A 24 -9.37 2.20 -2.19
C LEU A 24 -10.75 2.21 -2.84
N LYS A 25 -11.37 1.05 -3.08
CA LYS A 25 -12.74 0.98 -3.60
C LYS A 25 -13.74 1.72 -2.72
N ARG A 26 -13.59 1.61 -1.39
CA ARG A 26 -14.45 2.31 -0.42
C ARG A 26 -14.17 3.81 -0.40
N LEU A 27 -12.90 4.20 -0.38
CA LEU A 27 -12.47 5.61 -0.33
C LEU A 27 -12.83 6.38 -1.60
N VAL A 28 -12.58 5.80 -2.76
CA VAL A 28 -12.85 6.42 -4.07
C VAL A 28 -14.32 6.27 -4.48
N GLY A 29 -15.04 5.31 -3.88
CA GLY A 29 -16.46 5.07 -4.15
C GLY A 29 -16.76 4.60 -5.57
N ARG A 30 -15.77 3.97 -6.24
CA ARG A 30 -15.92 3.42 -7.59
C ARG A 30 -16.17 1.92 -7.55
N GLU A 31 -17.07 1.46 -8.41
CA GLU A 31 -17.36 0.03 -8.59
C GLU A 31 -16.33 -0.66 -9.49
N GLU A 32 -15.53 0.12 -10.22
CA GLU A 32 -14.49 -0.39 -11.11
C GLU A 32 -13.35 -1.09 -10.35
N PRO A 33 -12.76 -2.14 -10.94
CA PRO A 33 -11.62 -2.82 -10.35
C PRO A 33 -10.40 -1.89 -10.33
N ILE A 34 -9.85 -1.67 -9.14
CA ILE A 34 -8.56 -1.00 -8.98
C ILE A 34 -7.45 -1.96 -9.39
N THR A 35 -6.60 -1.54 -10.31
CA THR A 35 -5.43 -2.32 -10.75
C THR A 35 -4.15 -1.71 -10.22
N GLU A 36 -3.08 -2.51 -10.24
CA GLU A 36 -1.78 -2.15 -9.68
C GLU A 36 -1.10 -1.02 -10.48
N ASP A 37 -1.36 -0.94 -11.78
CA ASP A 37 -0.86 0.10 -12.67
C ASP A 37 -1.58 1.45 -12.52
N MET A 38 -2.71 1.50 -11.79
CA MET A 38 -3.48 2.74 -11.66
C MET A 38 -2.77 3.76 -10.80
N HIS A 39 -2.74 4.99 -11.30
CA HIS A 39 -2.10 6.11 -10.61
C HIS A 39 -2.99 6.62 -9.47
N MET A 40 -2.48 6.62 -8.22
CA MET A 40 -3.30 6.95 -7.05
C MET A 40 -3.80 8.40 -7.09
N ALA A 41 -2.91 9.35 -7.31
CA ALA A 41 -3.28 10.77 -7.29
C ALA A 41 -4.02 11.19 -8.58
N ASP A 42 -3.55 10.72 -9.74
CA ASP A 42 -4.03 11.20 -11.05
C ASP A 42 -5.30 10.46 -11.52
N GLU A 43 -5.33 9.12 -11.41
CA GLU A 43 -6.47 8.33 -11.90
C GLU A 43 -7.52 8.08 -10.80
N LEU A 44 -7.05 7.76 -9.59
CA LEU A 44 -7.93 7.42 -8.46
C LEU A 44 -8.34 8.66 -7.64
N GLY A 45 -7.66 9.81 -7.82
CA GLY A 45 -7.95 11.03 -7.06
C GLY A 45 -7.61 10.92 -5.57
N VAL A 46 -6.74 9.99 -5.19
CA VAL A 46 -6.26 9.80 -3.81
C VAL A 46 -5.47 11.03 -3.41
N SER A 47 -6.09 11.84 -2.55
CA SER A 47 -5.46 12.99 -1.92
C SER A 47 -4.55 12.55 -0.78
N SER A 48 -3.66 13.43 -0.32
CA SER A 48 -2.71 13.13 0.76
C SER A 48 -3.38 12.62 2.05
N SER A 49 -4.60 13.09 2.36
CA SER A 49 -5.42 12.60 3.47
C SER A 49 -5.94 11.19 3.24
N LEU A 50 -6.51 10.91 2.06
CA LEU A 50 -6.99 9.58 1.67
C LEU A 50 -5.84 8.56 1.62
N GLY A 51 -4.66 8.98 1.16
CA GLY A 51 -3.45 8.15 1.15
C GLY A 51 -3.00 7.78 2.57
N LEU A 52 -3.06 8.72 3.51
CA LEU A 52 -2.77 8.42 4.92
C LEU A 52 -3.81 7.48 5.53
N GLU A 53 -5.09 7.70 5.26
CA GLU A 53 -6.19 6.87 5.75
C GLU A 53 -6.11 5.44 5.20
N LEU A 54 -5.72 5.30 3.92
CA LEU A 54 -5.42 4.02 3.29
C LEU A 54 -4.29 3.27 4.02
N LEU A 55 -3.20 3.97 4.36
CA LEU A 55 -2.07 3.36 5.07
C LEU A 55 -2.50 2.83 6.44
N LEU A 56 -3.21 3.64 7.22
CA LEU A 56 -3.68 3.27 8.56
C LEU A 56 -4.62 2.05 8.53
N GLU A 57 -5.56 2.01 7.57
CA GLU A 57 -6.47 0.87 7.39
C GLU A 57 -5.70 -0.40 6.98
N VAL A 58 -4.67 -0.28 6.13
CA VAL A 58 -3.84 -1.41 5.70
C VAL A 58 -2.99 -1.94 6.86
N GLU A 59 -2.41 -1.04 7.67
CA GLU A 59 -1.68 -1.37 8.90
C GLU A 59 -2.55 -2.19 9.87
N GLU A 60 -3.75 -1.71 10.17
CA GLU A 60 -4.72 -2.40 11.04
C GLU A 60 -5.15 -3.75 10.45
N GLN A 61 -5.49 -3.81 9.17
CA GLN A 61 -5.98 -5.06 8.55
C GLN A 61 -4.90 -6.15 8.49
N LEU A 62 -3.65 -5.78 8.29
CA LEU A 62 -2.55 -6.72 8.17
C LEU A 62 -1.81 -6.94 9.49
N GLY A 63 -2.04 -6.10 10.50
CA GLY A 63 -1.29 -6.10 11.76
C GLY A 63 0.18 -5.75 11.55
N ILE A 64 0.46 -4.79 10.68
CA ILE A 64 1.82 -4.34 10.35
C ILE A 64 1.96 -2.86 10.61
N GLN A 65 3.20 -2.40 10.74
CA GLN A 65 3.57 -1.01 10.80
C GLN A 65 4.41 -0.67 9.57
N ILE A 66 3.98 0.35 8.82
CA ILE A 66 4.63 0.81 7.59
C ILE A 66 5.67 1.87 7.93
N ASP A 67 6.88 1.73 7.39
CA ASP A 67 7.99 2.67 7.60
C ASP A 67 7.80 3.94 6.73
N VAL A 68 6.86 4.80 7.14
CA VAL A 68 6.54 6.05 6.41
C VAL A 68 7.72 7.03 6.34
N GLU A 69 8.74 6.89 7.19
CA GLU A 69 9.97 7.71 7.11
C GLU A 69 10.80 7.41 5.86
N ARG A 70 10.75 6.16 5.39
CA ARG A 70 11.40 5.71 4.15
C ARG A 70 10.54 5.98 2.93
N MET A 71 9.27 6.32 3.15
CA MET A 71 8.33 6.60 2.10
C MET A 71 8.78 7.82 1.29
N ARG A 72 8.78 7.67 -0.03
CA ARG A 72 9.02 8.77 -0.96
C ARG A 72 7.76 8.95 -1.80
N PRO A 73 7.05 10.07 -1.66
CA PRO A 73 5.81 10.29 -2.41
C PRO A 73 6.02 10.27 -3.94
N ASP A 74 7.25 10.57 -4.40
CA ASP A 74 7.64 10.51 -5.82
C ASP A 74 7.79 9.07 -6.35
N GLU A 75 8.02 8.10 -5.47
CA GLU A 75 8.12 6.67 -5.82
C GLU A 75 6.78 5.94 -5.64
N LEU A 76 5.79 6.57 -5.00
CA LEU A 76 4.50 5.97 -4.67
C LEU A 76 3.37 6.49 -5.55
N LEU A 77 3.57 6.30 -6.84
CA LEU A 77 2.71 6.83 -7.87
C LEU A 77 1.51 5.91 -8.15
N THR A 78 1.73 4.60 -8.08
CA THR A 78 0.71 3.58 -8.39
C THR A 78 0.44 2.64 -7.23
N VAL A 79 -0.68 1.90 -7.33
CA VAL A 79 -1.10 0.89 -6.35
C VAL A 79 -0.05 -0.21 -6.19
N GLY A 80 0.55 -0.66 -7.29
CA GLY A 80 1.59 -1.68 -7.28
C GLY A 80 2.88 -1.23 -6.61
N GLU A 81 3.30 0.01 -6.83
CA GLU A 81 4.51 0.58 -6.20
C GLU A 81 4.33 0.69 -4.68
N LEU A 82 3.18 1.17 -4.22
CA LEU A 82 2.91 1.24 -2.78
C LEU A 82 2.81 -0.14 -2.13
N ALA A 83 2.15 -1.10 -2.77
CA ALA A 83 2.11 -2.45 -2.24
C ALA A 83 3.49 -3.11 -2.15
N THR A 84 4.34 -2.85 -3.14
CA THR A 84 5.73 -3.33 -3.18
C THR A 84 6.57 -2.65 -2.10
N PHE A 85 6.41 -1.34 -1.91
CA PHE A 85 7.07 -0.59 -0.85
C PHE A 85 6.69 -1.13 0.53
N ILE A 86 5.40 -1.32 0.82
CA ILE A 86 4.92 -1.83 2.10
C ILE A 86 5.46 -3.24 2.35
N ALA A 87 5.45 -4.12 1.35
CA ALA A 87 5.98 -5.47 1.51
C ALA A 87 7.49 -5.52 1.80
N GLY A 88 8.26 -4.51 1.35
CA GLY A 88 9.69 -4.40 1.62
C GLY A 88 10.05 -3.54 2.85
N HIS A 89 9.13 -2.69 3.30
CA HIS A 89 9.33 -1.67 4.34
C HIS A 89 8.20 -1.64 5.36
N SER A 90 7.79 -2.82 5.82
CA SER A 90 6.88 -2.97 6.94
C SER A 90 7.41 -3.96 7.96
N ARG A 91 6.95 -3.82 9.19
CA ARG A 91 7.25 -4.75 10.28
C ARG A 91 5.95 -5.20 10.92
N PRO A 92 5.81 -6.48 11.31
CA PRO A 92 4.65 -6.91 12.09
C PRO A 92 4.62 -6.16 13.43
N TRP A 93 3.43 -5.77 13.88
CA TRP A 93 3.23 -5.22 15.23
C TRP A 93 3.16 -6.36 16.25
#